data_AF-A0A8B3LGY5-F1
#
_entry.id   AF-A0A8B3LGY5-F1
#
_cell.length_a   1.000
_cell.length_b   1.000
_cell.length_c   1.000
_cell.angle_alpha   90.00
_cell.angle_beta   90.00
_cell.angle_gamma   90.00
#
_symmetry.space_group_name_H-M   'P 1'
#
loop_
_entity.id
_entity.type
_entity.pdbx_description
1 polymer ?
#
loop_
_entity_poly.entity_id
_entity_poly.type
_entity_poly.pdbx_seq_one_letter_code
_entity_poly.pdbx_strand_id
1 'polypeptide(L)'
;MMALIELAIGTKLGRIVTGALAVVLAVIGFRVWLAAHDASTRHEALAGYVKQVELDAAKAKLAETERQLDVGRKALSQYAELLAAEQEKNRAADEALEQEIKFHEAELAAKGRSCHISDDDRRWLLKP
;
A
#
# COMPACT_ATOMS: atom_id res chain seq x y z
N MET A 1 -32.62 60.06 20.02
CA MET A 1 -31.23 59.81 19.61
C MET A 1 -30.35 61.05 19.74
N MET A 2 -30.75 62.21 19.22
CA MET A 2 -30.02 63.50 19.39
C MET A 2 -29.81 63.93 20.85
N ALA A 3 -30.82 63.82 21.73
CA ALA A 3 -30.73 64.27 23.12
C ALA A 3 -29.76 63.45 24.01
N LEU A 4 -29.55 62.16 23.70
CA LEU A 4 -28.60 61.31 24.42
C LEU A 4 -27.15 61.66 24.03
N ILE A 5 -26.93 62.08 22.79
CA ILE A 5 -25.62 62.50 22.28
C ILE A 5 -25.23 63.87 22.88
N GLU A 6 -26.19 64.80 23.02
CA GLU A 6 -25.97 66.09 23.70
C GLU A 6 -25.65 65.94 25.19
N LEU A 7 -26.33 65.04 25.92
CA LEU A 7 -26.00 64.76 27.33
C LEU A 7 -24.62 64.08 27.47
N ALA A 8 -24.30 63.19 26.54
CA ALA A 8 -23.05 62.43 26.51
C ALA A 8 -21.82 63.26 26.13
N ILE A 9 -21.97 64.34 25.35
CA ILE A 9 -20.85 65.16 24.88
C ILE A 9 -20.84 66.56 25.51
N GLY A 10 -22.00 67.09 25.89
CA GLY A 10 -22.16 68.46 26.41
C GLY A 10 -21.77 68.65 27.88
N THR A 11 -21.77 67.59 28.70
CA THR A 11 -21.38 67.67 30.12
C THR A 11 -20.01 67.03 30.37
N LYS A 12 -19.23 67.57 31.32
CA LYS A 12 -17.92 67.00 31.70
C LYS A 12 -18.01 65.53 32.13
N LEU A 13 -19.11 65.17 32.80
CA LEU A 13 -19.38 63.78 33.23
C LEU A 13 -19.67 62.85 32.05
N GLY A 14 -20.49 63.29 31.08
CA GLY A 14 -20.83 62.49 29.90
C GLY A 14 -19.61 62.10 29.06
N ARG A 15 -18.65 63.02 28.91
CA ARG A 15 -17.41 62.79 28.16
C ARG A 15 -16.50 61.74 28.83
N ILE A 16 -16.48 61.71 30.16
CA ILE A 16 -15.72 60.70 30.91
C ILE A 16 -16.38 59.32 30.75
N VAL A 17 -17.70 59.25 30.87
CA VAL A 17 -18.45 57.98 30.75
C VAL A 17 -18.35 57.40 29.33
N THR A 18 -18.49 58.24 28.31
CA THR A 18 -18.33 57.79 26.90
C THR A 18 -16.89 57.42 26.57
N GLY A 19 -15.90 58.15 27.08
CA GLY A 19 -14.48 57.78 26.94
C GLY A 19 -14.17 56.44 27.60
N ALA A 20 -14.66 56.22 28.83
CA ALA A 20 -14.50 54.95 29.54
C ALA A 20 -15.18 53.79 28.78
N LEU A 21 -16.40 54.00 28.28
CA LEU A 21 -17.12 52.99 27.48
C LEU A 21 -16.36 52.65 26.19
N ALA A 22 -15.81 53.65 25.49
CA ALA A 22 -15.03 53.43 24.28
C ALA A 22 -13.77 52.61 24.57
N VAL A 23 -13.08 52.88 25.68
CA VAL A 23 -11.92 52.08 26.11
C VAL A 23 -12.33 50.64 26.43
N VAL A 24 -13.44 50.44 27.14
CA VAL A 24 -13.95 49.10 27.46
C VAL A 24 -14.29 48.31 26.18
N LEU A 25 -14.98 48.94 25.22
CA LEU A 25 -15.29 48.32 23.94
C LEU A 25 -14.03 48.00 23.13
N ALA A 26 -13.03 48.88 23.16
CA ALA A 26 -11.75 48.62 22.51
C ALA A 26 -11.01 47.42 23.14
N VAL A 27 -11.01 47.30 24.47
CA VAL A 27 -10.40 46.15 25.16
C VAL A 27 -11.14 44.85 24.84
N ILE A 28 -12.48 44.85 24.86
CA ILE A 28 -13.28 43.67 24.53
C ILE A 28 -13.05 43.27 23.06
N GLY A 29 -13.10 44.24 22.14
CA GLY A 29 -12.85 44.01 20.71
C GLY A 29 -11.46 43.44 20.47
N PHE A 30 -10.44 43.98 21.14
CA PHE A 30 -9.06 43.48 21.06
C PHE A 30 -8.92 42.05 21.61
N ARG A 31 -9.60 41.72 22.71
CA ARG A 31 -9.60 40.34 23.26
C ARG A 31 -10.26 39.33 22.32
N VAL A 32 -11.40 39.69 21.73
CA VAL A 32 -12.10 38.84 20.76
C VAL A 32 -11.26 38.66 19.50
N TRP A 33 -10.65 39.73 19.01
CA TRP A 33 -9.74 39.68 17.87
C TRP A 33 -8.53 38.77 18.15
N LEU A 34 -7.88 38.90 19.31
CA LEU A 34 -6.78 38.02 19.71
C LEU A 34 -7.19 36.55 19.76
N ALA A 35 -8.36 36.24 20.33
CA ALA A 35 -8.85 34.86 20.40
C ALA A 35 -9.13 34.28 19.00
N ALA A 36 -9.71 35.07 18.10
CA ALA A 36 -9.96 34.65 16.72
C ALA A 36 -8.65 34.48 15.93
N HIS A 37 -7.69 35.39 16.11
CA HIS A 37 -6.38 35.34 15.44
C HIS A 37 -5.54 34.14 15.91
N ASP A 38 -5.49 33.88 17.21
CA ASP A 38 -4.77 32.73 17.78
C ASP A 38 -5.39 31.40 17.30
N ALA A 39 -6.72 31.34 17.23
CA ALA A 39 -7.43 30.17 16.68
C ALA A 39 -7.11 29.95 15.19
N SER A 40 -7.05 31.01 14.37
CA SER A 40 -6.72 30.87 12.94
C SER A 40 -5.27 30.44 12.72
N THR A 41 -4.31 31.04 13.44
CA THR A 41 -2.89 30.68 13.33
C THR A 41 -2.65 29.23 13.77
N ARG A 42 -3.32 28.79 14.85
CA ARG A 42 -3.24 27.39 15.29
C ARG A 42 -3.81 26.44 14.25
N HIS A 43 -4.92 26.78 13.61
CA HIS A 43 -5.52 25.94 12.57
C HIS A 43 -4.60 25.81 11.35
N GLU A 44 -4.02 26.91 10.88
CA GLU A 44 -3.07 26.91 9.77
C GLU A 44 -1.81 26.09 10.08
N ALA A 45 -1.25 26.24 11.29
CA ALA A 45 -0.10 25.46 11.73
C ALA A 45 -0.40 23.95 11.78
N LEU A 46 -1.57 23.57 12.31
CA LEU A 46 -2.00 22.17 12.33
C LEU A 46 -2.25 21.62 10.92
N ALA A 47 -2.88 22.40 10.04
CA ALA A 47 -3.12 22.00 8.66
C ALA A 47 -1.81 21.77 7.89
N GLY A 48 -0.81 22.63 8.09
CA GLY A 48 0.54 22.44 7.54
C GLY A 48 1.20 21.16 8.06
N TYR A 49 1.11 20.92 9.37
CA TYR A 49 1.67 19.72 9.99
C TYR A 49 0.99 18.44 9.51
N VAL A 50 -0.35 18.40 9.43
CA VAL A 50 -1.09 17.24 8.91
C VAL A 50 -0.67 16.93 7.49
N LYS A 51 -0.57 17.93 6.61
CA LYS A 51 -0.09 17.73 5.23
C LYS A 51 1.32 17.17 5.18
N GLN A 52 2.21 17.62 6.05
CA GLN A 52 3.58 17.10 6.12
C GLN A 52 3.58 15.63 6.57
N VAL A 53 2.81 15.31 7.62
CA VAL A 53 2.67 13.93 8.12
C VAL A 53 2.08 13.00 7.06
N GLU A 54 1.03 13.44 6.35
CA GLU A 54 0.43 12.66 5.25
C GLU A 54 1.43 12.41 4.12
N LEU A 55 2.23 13.42 3.77
CA LEU A 55 3.27 13.31 2.76
C LEU A 55 4.40 12.36 3.20
N ASP A 56 4.84 12.44 4.45
CA ASP A 56 5.88 11.56 4.99
C ASP A 56 5.37 10.12 5.10
N ALA A 57 4.11 9.92 5.50
CA ALA A 57 3.47 8.60 5.50
C ALA A 57 3.35 8.02 4.08
N ALA A 58 2.97 8.84 3.10
CA ALA A 58 2.89 8.42 1.70
C ALA A 58 4.27 8.03 1.15
N LYS A 59 5.32 8.82 1.45
CA LYS A 59 6.70 8.50 1.07
C LYS A 59 7.20 7.20 1.71
N ALA A 60 6.91 6.99 3.00
CA ALA A 60 7.29 5.76 3.70
C ALA A 60 6.60 4.53 3.09
N LYS A 61 5.31 4.65 2.77
CA LYS A 61 4.56 3.58 2.08
C LYS A 61 5.15 3.28 0.71
N LEU A 62 5.49 4.30 -0.07
CA LEU A 62 6.10 4.14 -1.39
C LEU A 62 7.46 3.42 -1.27
N ALA A 63 8.32 3.85 -0.36
CA ALA A 63 9.62 3.21 -0.13
C ALA A 63 9.50 1.73 0.25
N GLU A 64 8.54 1.38 1.11
CA GLU A 64 8.30 -0.03 1.45
C GLU A 64 7.73 -0.83 0.27
N THR A 65 6.83 -0.25 -0.53
CA THR A 65 6.34 -0.93 -1.75
C THR A 65 7.45 -1.18 -2.76
N GLU A 66 8.37 -0.22 -2.95
CA GLU A 66 9.54 -0.41 -3.82
C GLU A 66 10.45 -1.53 -3.30
N ARG A 67 10.68 -1.57 -1.98
CA ARG A 67 11.45 -2.64 -1.34
C ARG A 67 10.82 -4.02 -1.57
N GLN A 68 9.50 -4.13 -1.40
CA GLN A 68 8.77 -5.37 -1.64
C GLN A 68 8.80 -5.79 -3.10
N LEU A 69 8.71 -4.84 -4.04
CA LEU A 69 8.84 -5.12 -5.47
C LEU A 69 10.24 -5.61 -5.83
N ASP A 70 11.30 -5.01 -5.29
CA ASP A 70 12.67 -5.46 -5.52
C ASP A 70 12.91 -6.88 -4.98
N VAL A 71 12.47 -7.15 -3.75
CA VAL A 71 12.54 -8.50 -3.15
C VAL A 71 11.73 -9.50 -3.99
N GLY A 72 10.52 -9.13 -4.41
CA GLY A 72 9.66 -9.97 -5.24
C GLY A 72 10.29 -10.29 -6.61
N ARG A 73 10.92 -9.29 -7.25
CA ARG A 73 11.63 -9.48 -8.52
C ARG A 73 12.81 -10.44 -8.38
N LYS A 74 13.61 -10.28 -7.31
CA LYS A 74 14.73 -11.18 -7.01
C LYS A 74 14.26 -12.61 -6.78
N ALA A 75 13.23 -12.79 -5.95
CA ALA A 75 12.66 -14.11 -5.71
C ALA A 75 12.15 -14.74 -7.02
N LEU A 76 11.40 -13.99 -7.83
CA LEU A 76 10.88 -14.49 -9.10
C LEU A 76 12.00 -14.91 -10.06
N SER A 77 13.08 -14.13 -10.16
CA SER A 77 14.23 -14.49 -11.00
C SER A 77 14.90 -15.79 -10.56
N GLN A 78 15.11 -15.97 -9.25
CA GLN A 78 15.69 -17.20 -8.70
C GLN A 78 14.77 -18.41 -8.92
N TYR A 79 13.47 -18.24 -8.73
CA TYR A 79 12.50 -19.31 -9.01
C TYR A 79 12.45 -19.68 -10.50
N ALA A 80 12.55 -18.71 -11.40
CA ALA A 80 12.59 -18.97 -12.84
C ALA A 80 13.85 -19.77 -13.22
N GLU A 81 15.02 -19.43 -12.67
CA GLU A 81 16.26 -20.16 -12.86
C GLU A 81 16.17 -21.61 -12.34
N LEU A 82 15.66 -21.78 -11.11
CA LEU A 82 15.43 -23.10 -10.51
C LEU A 82 14.47 -23.93 -11.35
N LEU A 83 13.37 -23.34 -11.82
CA LEU A 83 12.38 -24.03 -12.65
C LEU A 83 12.99 -24.49 -13.97
N ALA A 84 13.78 -23.64 -14.64
CA ALA A 84 14.45 -24.01 -15.87
C ALA A 84 15.46 -25.15 -15.65
N ALA A 85 16.23 -25.11 -14.56
CA ALA A 85 17.17 -26.16 -14.21
C ALA A 85 16.47 -27.51 -13.92
N GLU A 86 15.37 -27.50 -13.16
CA GLU A 86 14.60 -28.71 -12.88
C GLU A 86 13.90 -29.27 -14.13
N GLN A 87 13.39 -28.40 -15.02
CA GLN A 87 12.83 -28.85 -16.29
C GLN A 87 13.88 -29.55 -17.17
N GLU A 88 15.10 -29.02 -17.21
CA GLU A 88 16.18 -29.64 -17.98
C GLU A 88 16.63 -30.97 -17.37
N LYS A 89 16.73 -31.05 -16.03
CA LYS A 89 16.99 -32.33 -15.34
C LYS A 89 15.92 -33.37 -15.61
N ASN A 90 14.64 -32.98 -15.55
CA ASN A 90 13.53 -33.88 -15.81
C ASN A 90 13.57 -34.38 -17.25
N ARG A 91 13.82 -33.49 -18.23
CA ARG A 91 13.96 -33.90 -19.64
C ARG A 91 15.11 -34.90 -19.82
N ALA A 92 16.27 -34.63 -19.24
CA ALA A 92 17.41 -35.54 -19.32
C ALA A 92 17.12 -36.89 -18.64
N ALA A 93 16.41 -36.89 -17.50
CA ALA A 93 15.99 -38.11 -16.82
C ALA A 93 14.97 -38.91 -17.65
N ASP A 94 14.00 -38.24 -18.27
CA ASP A 94 13.00 -38.86 -19.14
C ASP A 94 13.68 -39.49 -20.37
N GLU A 95 14.62 -38.79 -21.00
CA GLU A 95 15.39 -39.30 -22.14
C GLU A 95 16.25 -40.52 -21.75
N ALA A 96 16.91 -40.47 -20.58
CA ALA A 96 17.69 -41.59 -20.08
C ALA A 96 16.80 -42.81 -19.76
N LEU A 97 15.65 -42.59 -19.13
CA LEU A 97 14.69 -43.65 -18.82
C LEU A 97 14.15 -44.29 -20.10
N GLU A 98 13.80 -43.48 -21.10
CA GLU A 98 13.31 -43.98 -22.39
C GLU A 98 14.36 -44.83 -23.13
N GLN A 99 15.64 -44.46 -23.04
CA GLN A 99 16.74 -45.27 -23.57
C GLN A 99 16.89 -46.58 -22.81
N GLU A 100 16.81 -46.54 -21.48
CA GLU A 100 16.90 -47.73 -20.63
C GLU A 100 15.75 -48.71 -20.92
N ILE A 101 14.52 -48.19 -21.06
CA ILE A 101 13.34 -48.99 -21.45
C ILE A 101 13.58 -49.67 -22.79
N LYS A 102 13.98 -48.93 -23.82
CA LYS A 102 14.26 -49.50 -25.15
C LYS A 102 15.32 -50.59 -25.11
N PHE A 103 16.38 -50.37 -24.34
CA PHE A 103 17.44 -51.36 -24.17
C PHE A 103 16.92 -52.63 -23.49
N HIS A 104 16.19 -52.48 -22.38
CA HIS A 104 15.59 -53.60 -21.66
C HIS A 104 14.58 -54.37 -22.53
N GLU A 105 13.75 -53.67 -23.29
CA GLU A 105 12.79 -54.27 -24.21
C GLU A 105 13.49 -55.08 -25.30
N ALA A 106 14.58 -54.56 -25.86
CA ALA A 106 15.39 -55.30 -26.84
C ALA A 106 16.02 -56.56 -26.23
N GLU A 107 16.52 -56.49 -24.99
CA GLU A 107 17.09 -57.64 -24.29
C GLU A 107 16.03 -58.72 -24.01
N LEU A 108 14.81 -58.32 -23.61
CA LEU A 108 13.70 -59.25 -23.43
C LEU A 108 13.27 -59.90 -24.73
N ALA A 109 13.17 -59.11 -25.81
CA ALA A 109 12.80 -59.62 -27.14
C ALA A 109 13.83 -60.64 -27.65
N ALA A 110 15.12 -60.41 -27.43
CA ALA A 110 16.18 -61.37 -27.75
C ALA A 110 16.04 -62.70 -26.98
N LYS A 111 15.44 -62.67 -25.79
CA LYS A 111 15.10 -63.87 -24.98
C LYS A 111 13.73 -64.46 -25.35
N GLY A 112 13.09 -63.98 -26.42
CA GLY A 112 11.77 -64.44 -26.88
C GLY A 112 10.62 -64.03 -25.96
N ARG A 113 10.82 -63.00 -25.12
CA ARG A 113 9.81 -62.50 -24.16
C ARG A 113 9.44 -61.06 -24.53
N SER A 114 8.16 -60.69 -24.44
CA SER A 114 7.72 -59.30 -24.59
C SER A 114 7.04 -58.83 -23.31
N CYS A 115 7.37 -57.61 -22.86
CA CYS A 115 6.66 -56.93 -21.76
C CYS A 115 5.42 -56.16 -22.25
N HIS A 116 5.32 -55.90 -23.56
CA HIS A 116 4.17 -55.23 -24.13
C HIS A 116 2.96 -56.17 -24.13
N ILE A 117 1.93 -55.84 -23.33
CA ILE A 117 0.63 -56.50 -23.38
C ILE A 117 0.01 -56.14 -24.73
N SER A 118 -0.14 -57.12 -25.61
CA SER A 118 -0.78 -56.90 -26.90
C SER A 118 -2.28 -56.64 -26.72
N ASP A 119 -2.93 -56.09 -27.75
CA ASP A 119 -4.38 -55.91 -27.72
C ASP A 119 -5.13 -57.23 -27.55
N ASP A 120 -4.56 -58.36 -27.99
CA ASP A 120 -5.11 -59.70 -27.75
C ASP A 120 -5.00 -60.11 -26.28
N ASP A 121 -3.85 -59.86 -25.65
CA ASP A 121 -3.67 -60.11 -24.21
C ASP A 121 -4.63 -59.25 -23.37
N ARG A 122 -4.83 -57.99 -23.79
CA ARG A 122 -5.78 -57.05 -23.17
C ARG A 122 -7.23 -57.55 -23.30
N ARG A 123 -7.62 -58.03 -24.50
CA ARG A 123 -8.94 -58.63 -24.74
C ARG A 123 -9.16 -59.91 -23.92
N TRP A 124 -8.11 -60.70 -23.72
CA TRP A 124 -8.17 -61.90 -22.90
C TRP A 124 -8.34 -61.58 -21.41
N LEU A 125 -7.56 -60.62 -20.88
CA LEU A 125 -7.64 -60.18 -19.48
C LEU A 125 -8.97 -59.48 -19.12
N LEU A 126 -9.62 -58.84 -20.10
CA LEU A 126 -10.85 -58.08 -19.89
C LEU A 126 -12.14 -58.88 -20.15
N LYS A 127 -12.05 -60.20 -20.35
CA LYS A 127 -13.25 -61.06 -20.34
C LYS A 127 -13.78 -61.21 -18.90
N PRO A 128 -15.11 -61.14 -18.68
CA PRO A 128 -15.72 -61.35 -17.37
C PRO A 128 -15.56 -62.80 -16.87
#